data_AF-A0A2X4UZJ0-F1
#
_entry.id   AF-A0A2X4UZJ0-F1
#
_cell.length_a   1.000
_cell.length_b   1.000
_cell.length_c   1.000
_cell.angle_alpha   90.00
_cell.angle_beta   90.00
_cell.angle_gamma   90.00
#
_symmetry.space_group_name_H-M   'P 1'
#
loop_
_entity.id
_entity.type
_entity.pdbx_description
1 polymer ?
#
loop_
_entity_poly.entity_id
_entity_poly.type
_entity_poly.pdbx_seq_one_letter_code
_entity_poly.pdbx_strand_id
1 'polypeptide(L)'
;MNNRTVYRSAAALALSFILTTPALAGIVITGTRVIYPAGEREVTVKIDNRGDKPVLAQSWVDDGDADATPETAKAPFTVTPPINRVNADKGQTLRVRFTGEPLPTDKESVFWLSVLEIPPLNKEKQSQLQMAFRSRIKIFYRPSGLPGDANLAGQSVTWKRVKGGIEGTNPTPYHVSLANIAEDPAGKKAIGDGGMIAPGGKAFFPLKKSLSTIYPSYINDYGGIKPTPQPVAP
;
A
#
# COMPACT_ATOMS: atom_id res chain seq x y z
N MET A 1 14.36 31.34 -36.71
CA MET A 1 14.60 30.11 -35.92
C MET A 1 14.92 28.99 -36.91
N ASN A 2 16.11 28.39 -36.85
CA ASN A 2 16.64 27.57 -37.93
C ASN A 2 15.92 26.21 -38.00
N ASN A 3 15.35 25.84 -39.16
CA ASN A 3 14.56 24.61 -39.34
C ASN A 3 15.34 23.35 -38.91
N ARG A 4 16.67 23.35 -39.09
CA ARG A 4 17.57 22.28 -38.62
C ARG A 4 17.57 22.08 -37.11
N THR A 5 17.39 23.14 -36.32
CA THR A 5 17.34 23.06 -34.85
C THR A 5 16.01 22.46 -34.41
N VAL A 6 14.90 22.81 -35.08
CA VAL A 6 13.56 22.25 -34.82
C VAL A 6 13.52 20.74 -35.11
N TYR A 7 14.09 20.29 -36.24
CA TYR A 7 14.17 18.86 -36.56
C TYR A 7 15.05 18.07 -35.58
N ARG A 8 16.16 18.65 -35.11
CA ARG A 8 17.03 18.04 -34.10
C ARG A 8 16.35 17.89 -32.74
N SER A 9 15.63 18.93 -32.30
CA SER A 9 14.86 18.89 -31.06
C SER A 9 13.70 17.90 -31.14
N ALA A 10 13.00 17.82 -32.27
CA ALA A 10 11.93 16.85 -32.48
C ALA A 10 12.44 15.40 -32.50
N ALA A 11 13.58 15.14 -33.14
CA ALA A 11 14.21 13.81 -33.16
C ALA A 11 14.71 13.39 -31.76
N ALA A 12 15.28 14.32 -30.98
CA ALA A 12 15.68 14.06 -29.61
C ALA A 12 14.48 13.76 -28.69
N LEU A 13 13.35 14.45 -28.88
CA LEU A 13 12.09 14.18 -28.17
C LEU A 13 11.51 12.81 -28.55
N ALA A 14 11.52 12.45 -29.84
CA ALA A 14 11.04 11.15 -30.30
C ALA A 14 11.90 9.99 -29.79
N LEU A 15 13.22 10.17 -29.74
CA LEU A 15 14.14 9.14 -29.24
C LEU A 15 14.03 8.92 -27.73
N SER A 16 13.65 9.94 -26.96
CA SER A 16 13.45 9.84 -25.51
C SER A 16 12.13 9.15 -25.13
N PHE A 17 11.12 9.13 -26.00
CA PHE A 17 9.90 8.33 -25.80
C PHE A 17 10.12 6.82 -26.00
N ILE A 18 11.09 6.41 -26.83
CA ILE A 18 11.38 5.00 -27.15
C ILE A 18 12.10 4.27 -26.01
N LEU A 19 12.74 4.99 -25.10
CA LEU A 19 13.56 4.43 -24.00
C LEU A 19 12.76 4.15 -22.71
N THR A 20 11.43 4.23 -22.73
CA THR A 20 10.61 3.86 -21.58
C THR A 20 10.37 2.35 -21.57
N THR A 21 11.27 1.59 -20.95
CA THR A 21 10.97 0.18 -20.64
C THR A 21 9.93 0.14 -19.52
N PRO A 22 8.79 -0.56 -19.69
CA PRO A 22 7.87 -0.76 -18.58
C PRO A 22 8.59 -1.52 -17.47
N ALA A 23 8.38 -1.10 -16.23
CA ALA A 23 8.92 -1.80 -15.07
C ALA A 23 8.40 -3.25 -15.07
N LEU A 24 9.32 -4.22 -15.04
CA LEU A 24 9.04 -5.66 -15.05
C LEU A 24 8.60 -6.12 -13.66
N ALA A 25 7.40 -5.73 -13.23
CA ALA A 25 6.70 -6.46 -12.19
C ALA A 25 5.85 -7.54 -12.87
N GLY A 26 6.04 -8.80 -12.48
CA GLY A 26 5.14 -9.86 -12.90
C GLY A 26 3.78 -9.61 -12.26
N ILE A 27 3.68 -9.73 -10.95
CA ILE A 27 2.42 -9.68 -10.21
C ILE A 27 2.09 -8.26 -9.72
N VAL A 28 0.90 -7.79 -10.10
CA VAL A 28 0.26 -6.58 -9.57
C VAL A 28 -1.00 -6.97 -8.81
N ILE A 29 -1.14 -6.51 -7.57
CA ILE A 29 -2.38 -6.66 -6.80
C ILE A 29 -3.35 -5.53 -7.20
N THR A 30 -4.60 -5.89 -7.47
CA THR A 30 -5.67 -4.91 -7.73
C THR A 30 -6.04 -4.22 -6.42
N GLY A 31 -5.77 -2.91 -6.35
CA GLY A 31 -5.93 -2.11 -5.13
C GLY A 31 -4.68 -2.08 -4.25
N THR A 32 -4.69 -1.19 -3.25
CA THR A 32 -3.53 -0.98 -2.34
C THR A 32 -3.83 -1.41 -0.89
N ARG A 33 -5.04 -1.93 -0.67
CA ARG A 33 -5.54 -2.46 0.61
C ARG A 33 -6.80 -3.28 0.39
N VAL A 34 -7.15 -4.06 1.38
CA VAL A 34 -8.38 -4.84 1.45
C VAL A 34 -9.16 -4.38 2.67
N ILE A 35 -10.45 -4.07 2.48
CA ILE A 35 -11.38 -3.91 3.60
C ILE A 35 -12.11 -5.25 3.73
N TYR A 36 -12.03 -5.86 4.91
CA TYR A 36 -12.72 -7.10 5.26
C TYR A 36 -13.85 -6.78 6.25
N PRO A 37 -15.11 -6.64 5.80
CA PRO A 37 -16.23 -6.45 6.73
C PRO A 37 -16.44 -7.72 7.56
N ALA A 38 -16.62 -7.56 8.87
CA ALA A 38 -16.71 -8.69 9.81
C ALA A 38 -17.84 -9.70 9.50
N GLY A 39 -18.91 -9.25 8.83
CA GLY A 39 -20.05 -10.09 8.44
C GLY A 39 -19.83 -10.89 7.15
N GLU A 40 -18.76 -10.62 6.40
CA GLU A 40 -18.48 -11.33 5.16
C GLU A 40 -17.76 -12.65 5.42
N ARG A 41 -18.16 -13.70 4.69
CA ARG A 41 -17.50 -15.01 4.78
C ARG A 41 -16.10 -14.98 4.17
N GLU A 42 -15.95 -14.24 3.09
CA GLU A 42 -14.70 -14.10 2.34
C GLU A 42 -14.70 -12.83 1.51
N VAL A 43 -13.52 -12.32 1.21
CA VAL A 43 -13.31 -11.24 0.24
C VAL A 43 -12.36 -11.71 -0.84
N THR A 44 -12.54 -11.19 -2.04
CA THR A 44 -11.69 -11.55 -3.18
C THR A 44 -10.67 -10.46 -3.47
N VAL A 45 -9.43 -10.86 -3.72
CA VAL A 45 -8.34 -9.98 -4.15
C VAL A 45 -7.85 -10.47 -5.51
N LYS A 46 -7.91 -9.62 -6.52
CA LYS A 46 -7.41 -9.95 -7.85
C LYS A 46 -5.93 -9.62 -7.95
N ILE A 47 -5.15 -10.55 -8.48
CA ILE A 47 -3.76 -10.33 -8.89
C ILE A 47 -3.65 -10.51 -10.40
N ASP A 48 -2.81 -9.73 -11.06
CA ASP A 48 -2.58 -9.81 -12.51
C ASP A 48 -1.09 -9.97 -12.79
N ASN A 49 -0.73 -10.93 -13.63
CA ASN A 49 0.62 -11.03 -14.16
C ASN A 49 0.76 -10.14 -15.40
N ARG A 50 1.48 -9.02 -15.27
CA ARG A 50 1.82 -8.09 -16.36
C ARG A 50 3.20 -8.35 -16.97
N GLY A 51 3.87 -9.42 -16.55
CA GLY A 51 5.11 -9.89 -17.14
C GLY A 51 4.87 -10.75 -18.38
N ASP A 52 5.95 -10.95 -19.15
CA ASP A 52 6.00 -11.73 -20.39
C ASP A 52 6.14 -13.25 -20.16
N LYS A 53 6.29 -13.67 -18.90
CA LYS A 53 6.54 -15.06 -18.50
C LYS A 53 5.56 -15.51 -17.42
N PRO A 54 5.24 -16.82 -17.37
CA PRO A 54 4.50 -17.37 -16.24
C PRO A 54 5.32 -17.25 -14.95
N VAL A 55 4.64 -16.94 -13.84
CA VAL A 55 5.24 -16.87 -12.50
C VAL A 55 4.48 -17.77 -11.54
N LEU A 56 5.13 -18.19 -10.47
CA LEU A 56 4.46 -18.82 -9.33
C LEU A 56 4.17 -17.73 -8.29
N ALA A 57 2.91 -17.55 -7.94
CA ALA A 57 2.49 -16.64 -6.87
C ALA A 57 2.25 -17.46 -5.60
N GLN A 58 2.88 -17.05 -4.49
CA GLN A 58 2.63 -17.58 -3.16
C GLN A 58 2.02 -16.48 -2.30
N SER A 59 0.96 -16.79 -1.56
CA SER A 59 0.18 -15.78 -0.84
C SER A 59 -0.19 -16.23 0.58
N TRP A 60 -0.04 -15.31 1.53
CA TRP A 60 -0.36 -15.54 2.95
C TRP A 60 -0.74 -14.23 3.64
N VAL A 61 -1.32 -14.32 4.84
CA VAL A 61 -1.63 -13.16 5.69
C VAL A 61 -0.80 -13.23 6.97
N ASP A 62 -0.23 -12.10 7.37
CA ASP A 62 0.54 -11.94 8.60
C ASP A 62 -0.06 -10.81 9.50
N ASP A 63 0.36 -10.76 10.76
CA ASP A 63 -0.10 -9.82 11.80
C ASP A 63 0.74 -8.55 11.94
N GLY A 64 1.66 -8.28 11.01
CA GLY A 64 2.51 -7.10 11.06
C GLY A 64 3.99 -7.40 10.90
N ASP A 65 4.42 -8.62 11.16
CA ASP A 65 5.79 -9.06 10.93
C ASP A 65 6.11 -9.07 9.42
N ALA A 66 6.91 -8.09 9.00
CA ALA A 66 7.34 -7.97 7.62
C ALA A 66 8.24 -9.13 7.20
N ASP A 67 8.91 -9.84 8.10
CA ASP A 67 9.80 -10.96 7.76
C ASP A 67 9.09 -12.31 7.82
N ALA A 68 7.80 -12.32 8.17
CA ALA A 68 6.98 -13.52 8.20
C ALA A 68 6.96 -14.24 6.83
N THR A 69 7.16 -15.55 6.88
CA THR A 69 7.04 -16.46 5.74
C THR A 69 5.69 -17.20 5.82
N PRO A 70 5.27 -17.91 4.77
CA PRO A 70 4.05 -18.73 4.82
C PRO A 70 3.99 -19.69 6.01
N GLU A 71 5.14 -20.17 6.50
CA GLU A 71 5.25 -21.11 7.62
C GLU A 71 5.21 -20.43 9.00
N THR A 72 5.66 -19.17 9.10
CA THR A 72 5.75 -18.45 10.38
C THR A 72 4.66 -17.41 10.58
N ALA A 73 3.96 -17.04 9.51
CA ALA A 73 2.91 -16.03 9.56
C ALA A 73 1.77 -16.45 10.48
N LYS A 74 1.41 -15.53 11.38
CA LYS A 74 0.30 -15.68 12.31
C LYS A 74 -0.73 -14.64 11.96
N ALA A 75 -1.90 -15.06 11.54
CA ALA A 75 -3.05 -14.19 11.36
C ALA A 75 -4.31 -15.05 11.37
N PRO A 76 -5.46 -14.49 11.79
CA PRO A 76 -6.74 -15.18 11.76
C PRO A 76 -7.33 -15.17 10.33
N PHE A 77 -6.51 -15.45 9.33
CA PHE A 77 -6.91 -15.44 7.92
C PHE A 77 -6.26 -16.57 7.14
N THR A 78 -7.02 -17.10 6.19
CA THR A 78 -6.53 -18.04 5.18
C THR A 78 -6.64 -17.42 3.78
N VAL A 79 -5.71 -17.77 2.90
CA VAL A 79 -5.70 -17.35 1.49
C VAL A 79 -5.81 -18.56 0.59
N THR A 80 -6.72 -18.52 -0.38
CA THR A 80 -6.91 -19.61 -1.34
C THR A 80 -6.93 -19.11 -2.79
N PRO A 81 -6.14 -19.71 -3.70
CA PRO A 81 -5.09 -20.69 -3.42
C PRO A 81 -3.88 -20.04 -2.72
N PRO A 82 -3.17 -20.76 -1.84
CA PRO A 82 -1.96 -20.24 -1.19
C PRO A 82 -0.74 -20.24 -2.14
N ILE A 83 -0.78 -21.08 -3.18
CA ILE A 83 0.23 -21.13 -4.24
C ILE A 83 -0.44 -21.42 -5.59
N ASN A 84 -0.08 -20.67 -6.62
CA ASN A 84 -0.63 -20.87 -7.96
C ASN A 84 0.30 -20.34 -9.05
N ARG A 85 0.30 -20.99 -10.21
CA ARG A 85 0.95 -20.46 -11.41
C ARG A 85 0.04 -19.43 -12.07
N VAL A 86 0.58 -18.26 -12.40
CA VAL A 86 -0.11 -17.21 -13.17
C VAL A 86 0.63 -17.03 -14.49
N ASN A 87 -0.03 -17.34 -15.61
CA ASN A 87 0.57 -17.16 -16.93
C ASN A 87 0.70 -15.68 -17.29
N ALA A 88 1.57 -15.37 -18.25
CA ALA A 88 1.75 -14.02 -18.79
C ALA A 88 0.40 -13.41 -19.22
N ASP A 89 0.20 -12.13 -18.91
CA ASP A 89 -1.02 -11.36 -19.19
C ASP A 89 -2.32 -11.99 -18.67
N LYS A 90 -2.24 -12.87 -17.65
CA LYS A 90 -3.40 -13.47 -17.00
C LYS A 90 -3.56 -12.99 -15.56
N GLY A 91 -4.81 -12.95 -15.12
CA GLY A 91 -5.17 -12.69 -13.74
C GLY A 91 -5.46 -13.96 -12.96
N GLN A 92 -5.33 -13.88 -11.65
CA GLN A 92 -5.82 -14.85 -10.68
C GLN A 92 -6.63 -14.13 -9.60
N THR A 93 -7.66 -14.79 -9.09
CA THR A 93 -8.40 -14.31 -7.91
C THR A 93 -7.99 -15.12 -6.68
N LEU A 94 -7.54 -14.41 -5.64
CA LEU A 94 -7.31 -14.93 -4.31
C LEU A 94 -8.58 -14.73 -3.47
N ARG A 95 -8.95 -15.73 -2.68
CA ARG A 95 -10.00 -15.63 -1.65
C ARG A 95 -9.33 -15.51 -0.29
N VAL A 96 -9.63 -14.44 0.43
CA VAL A 96 -9.18 -14.21 1.82
C VAL A 96 -10.36 -14.50 2.73
N ARG A 97 -10.15 -15.34 3.75
CA ARG A 97 -11.19 -15.83 4.66
C ARG A 97 -10.73 -15.67 6.10
N PHE A 98 -11.54 -15.03 6.92
CA PHE A 98 -11.34 -14.96 8.36
C PHE A 98 -11.58 -16.33 9.01
N THR A 99 -10.74 -16.72 9.96
CA THR A 99 -10.80 -18.05 10.61
C THR A 99 -11.61 -18.07 11.91
N GLY A 100 -12.10 -16.91 12.38
CA GLY A 100 -13.09 -16.82 13.45
C GLY A 100 -12.52 -16.56 14.84
N GLU A 101 -11.22 -16.35 14.98
CA GLU A 101 -10.60 -15.96 16.24
C GLU A 101 -11.20 -14.65 16.77
N PRO A 102 -11.33 -14.47 18.09
CA PRO A 102 -11.88 -13.22 18.63
C PRO A 102 -11.01 -12.00 18.25
N LEU A 103 -11.64 -11.00 17.64
CA LEU A 103 -11.05 -9.69 17.38
C LEU A 103 -11.87 -8.58 18.07
N PRO A 104 -11.26 -7.41 18.35
CA PRO A 104 -12.00 -6.24 18.84
C PRO A 104 -13.20 -5.93 17.95
N THR A 105 -14.34 -5.68 18.58
CA THR A 105 -15.62 -5.35 17.90
C THR A 105 -15.91 -3.86 17.87
N ASP A 106 -15.15 -3.06 18.63
CA ASP A 106 -15.30 -1.62 18.82
C ASP A 106 -14.33 -0.79 17.96
N LYS A 107 -13.41 -1.45 17.24
CA LYS A 107 -12.42 -0.81 16.37
C LYS A 107 -11.93 -1.76 15.29
N GLU A 108 -11.30 -1.21 14.26
CA GLU A 108 -10.62 -2.01 13.25
C GLU A 108 -9.42 -2.77 13.82
N SER A 109 -9.14 -3.92 13.21
CA SER A 109 -7.86 -4.63 13.33
C SER A 109 -7.13 -4.61 11.99
N VAL A 110 -5.80 -4.64 12.01
CA VAL A 110 -4.98 -4.59 10.80
C VAL A 110 -4.12 -5.85 10.67
N PHE A 111 -4.07 -6.36 9.44
CA PHE A 111 -3.25 -7.49 9.01
C PHE A 111 -2.63 -7.15 7.65
N TRP A 112 -1.80 -8.02 7.11
CA TRP A 112 -1.14 -7.77 5.83
C TRP A 112 -1.23 -8.99 4.92
N LEU A 113 -1.74 -8.78 3.71
CA LEU A 113 -1.66 -9.76 2.63
C LEU A 113 -0.30 -9.61 1.95
N SER A 114 0.48 -10.68 1.98
CA SER A 114 1.73 -10.81 1.24
C SER A 114 1.52 -11.67 0.00
N VAL A 115 2.01 -11.21 -1.15
CA VAL A 115 2.04 -11.94 -2.43
C VAL A 115 3.48 -11.94 -2.95
N LEU A 116 4.13 -13.09 -2.86
CA LEU A 116 5.48 -13.33 -3.38
C LEU A 116 5.38 -13.87 -4.80
N GLU A 117 6.04 -13.21 -5.75
CA GLU A 117 6.23 -13.74 -7.09
C GLU A 117 7.58 -14.47 -7.20
N ILE A 118 7.53 -15.69 -7.74
CA ILE A 118 8.70 -16.53 -7.98
C ILE A 118 8.79 -16.75 -9.51
N PRO A 119 9.73 -16.09 -10.18
CA PRO A 119 9.94 -16.25 -11.62
C PRO A 119 10.56 -17.62 -11.96
N PRO A 120 10.39 -18.09 -13.21
CA PRO A 120 10.96 -19.35 -13.65
C PRO A 120 12.47 -19.24 -13.80
N LEU A 121 13.18 -20.32 -13.46
CA LEU A 121 14.62 -20.43 -13.70
C LEU A 121 14.89 -20.52 -15.21
N ASN A 122 15.83 -19.71 -15.70
CA ASN A 122 16.34 -19.86 -17.05
C ASN A 122 17.57 -20.79 -17.02
N LYS A 123 17.40 -22.01 -17.53
CA LYS A 123 18.44 -23.05 -17.51
C LYS A 123 19.59 -22.79 -18.49
N GLU A 124 19.46 -21.83 -19.40
CA GLU A 124 20.45 -21.57 -20.45
C GLU A 124 21.53 -20.57 -20.04
N LYS A 125 21.36 -19.87 -18.90
CA LYS A 125 22.34 -18.90 -18.38
C LYS A 125 23.00 -19.45 -17.12
N GLN A 126 24.30 -19.72 -17.19
CA GLN A 126 25.08 -20.25 -16.07
C GLN A 126 25.27 -19.25 -14.92
N SER A 127 25.28 -17.96 -15.22
CA SER A 127 25.38 -16.88 -14.22
C SER A 127 24.25 -15.89 -14.43
N GLN A 128 23.27 -15.91 -13.52
CA GLN A 128 22.17 -14.95 -13.55
C GLN A 128 21.77 -14.53 -12.14
N LEU A 129 21.51 -13.23 -11.99
CA LEU A 129 20.84 -12.69 -10.81
C LEU A 129 19.34 -12.88 -11.00
N GLN A 130 18.73 -13.61 -10.07
CA GLN A 130 17.28 -13.80 -10.02
C GLN A 130 16.70 -13.00 -8.86
N MET A 131 15.71 -12.16 -9.15
CA MET A 131 14.97 -11.42 -8.14
C MET A 131 13.57 -11.99 -8.00
N ALA A 132 13.08 -12.06 -6.77
CA ALA A 132 11.70 -12.36 -6.42
C ALA A 132 11.16 -11.16 -5.66
N PHE A 133 9.95 -10.72 -6.00
CA PHE A 133 9.34 -9.55 -5.39
C PHE A 133 8.17 -9.96 -4.50
N ARG A 134 8.13 -9.40 -3.29
CA ARG A 134 7.00 -9.57 -2.37
C ARG A 134 6.24 -8.26 -2.27
N SER A 135 5.02 -8.25 -2.80
CA SER A 135 4.09 -7.15 -2.60
C SER A 135 3.31 -7.39 -1.31
N ARG A 136 3.18 -6.36 -0.47
CA ARG A 136 2.46 -6.45 0.80
C ARG A 136 1.46 -5.30 0.93
N ILE A 137 0.19 -5.63 1.15
CA ILE A 137 -0.88 -4.65 1.32
C ILE A 137 -1.65 -4.90 2.61
N LYS A 138 -2.22 -3.83 3.19
CA LYS A 138 -2.98 -3.93 4.45
C LYS A 138 -4.33 -4.59 4.20
N ILE A 139 -4.75 -5.41 5.16
CA ILE A 139 -6.13 -5.87 5.33
C ILE A 139 -6.66 -5.21 6.59
N PHE A 140 -7.75 -4.45 6.47
CA PHE A 140 -8.46 -3.89 7.62
C PHE A 140 -9.69 -4.75 7.90
N TYR A 141 -9.66 -5.50 9.00
CA TYR A 141 -10.85 -6.17 9.53
C TYR A 141 -11.73 -5.14 10.21
N ARG A 142 -12.94 -4.95 9.68
CA ARG A 142 -13.85 -3.88 10.08
C ARG A 142 -15.13 -4.45 10.69
N PRO A 143 -15.31 -4.36 12.03
CA PRO A 143 -16.58 -4.65 12.68
C PRO A 143 -17.75 -3.84 12.11
N SER A 144 -18.95 -4.40 12.17
CA SER A 144 -20.18 -3.68 11.83
C SER A 144 -20.53 -2.66 12.90
N GLY A 145 -21.07 -1.51 12.51
CA GLY A 145 -21.62 -0.51 13.44
C GLY A 145 -20.59 0.42 14.08
N LEU A 146 -19.35 0.46 13.57
CA LEU A 146 -18.39 1.48 14.02
C LEU A 146 -18.91 2.89 13.73
N PRO A 147 -18.78 3.84 14.68
CA PRO A 147 -19.26 5.20 14.49
C PRO A 147 -18.41 5.98 13.47
N GLY A 148 -19.05 6.91 12.77
CA GLY A 148 -18.39 7.78 11.78
C GLY A 148 -18.07 7.09 10.46
N ASP A 149 -17.30 7.77 9.60
CA ASP A 149 -16.89 7.29 8.27
C ASP A 149 -15.38 7.08 8.22
N ALA A 150 -14.96 5.87 7.87
CA ALA A 150 -13.56 5.50 7.70
C ALA A 150 -12.81 6.42 6.71
N ASN A 151 -13.48 6.88 5.66
CA ASN A 151 -12.88 7.74 4.63
C ASN A 151 -12.70 9.19 5.09
N LEU A 152 -13.35 9.57 6.19
CA LEU A 152 -13.20 10.88 6.83
C LEU A 152 -12.31 10.83 8.08
N ALA A 153 -11.99 9.63 8.59
CA ALA A 153 -11.23 9.44 9.83
C ALA A 153 -9.89 10.18 9.86
N GLY A 154 -9.20 10.27 8.72
CA GLY A 154 -7.96 11.03 8.61
C GLY A 154 -8.12 12.52 8.97
N GLN A 155 -9.27 13.11 8.66
CA GLN A 155 -9.55 14.52 8.96
C GLN A 155 -9.72 14.78 10.45
N SER A 156 -10.10 13.76 11.21
CA SER A 156 -10.26 13.82 12.67
C SER A 156 -8.95 13.69 13.44
N VAL A 157 -7.82 13.42 12.76
CA VAL A 157 -6.52 13.33 13.41
C VAL A 157 -6.09 14.72 13.88
N THR A 158 -5.78 14.83 15.17
CA THR A 158 -5.20 16.05 15.73
C THR A 158 -3.68 15.96 15.74
N TRP A 159 -3.01 17.02 15.33
CA TRP A 159 -1.56 17.06 15.22
C TRP A 159 -0.94 18.00 16.25
N LYS A 160 0.12 17.54 16.91
CA LYS A 160 0.89 18.32 17.88
C LYS A 160 2.36 18.27 17.55
N ARG A 161 3.06 19.38 17.75
CA ARG A 161 4.51 19.44 17.67
C ARG A 161 5.15 18.76 18.87
N VAL A 162 6.18 17.97 18.60
CA VAL A 162 7.00 17.32 19.62
C VAL A 162 8.48 17.46 19.25
N LYS A 163 9.38 17.08 20.15
CA LYS A 163 10.82 17.16 19.88
C LYS A 163 11.18 16.29 18.66
N GLY A 164 11.76 16.90 17.63
CA GLY A 164 12.22 16.21 16.42
C GLY A 164 11.14 15.90 15.37
N GLY A 165 9.90 16.33 15.57
CA GLY A 165 8.84 16.09 14.59
C GLY A 165 7.44 16.48 15.07
N ILE A 166 6.45 15.70 14.64
CA ILE A 166 5.04 15.86 15.01
C ILE A 166 4.44 14.53 15.46
N GLU A 167 3.45 14.59 16.33
CA GLU A 167 2.64 13.46 16.77
C GLU A 167 1.22 13.64 16.26
N GLY A 168 0.70 12.64 15.55
CA GLY A 168 -0.71 12.56 15.17
C GLY A 168 -1.47 11.69 16.16
N THR A 169 -2.59 12.18 16.69
CA THR A 169 -3.51 11.42 17.55
C THR A 169 -4.78 11.11 16.78
N ASN A 170 -5.14 9.83 16.68
CA ASN A 170 -6.33 9.36 16.00
C ASN A 170 -7.42 9.01 17.01
N PRO A 171 -8.49 9.83 17.13
CA PRO A 171 -9.58 9.56 18.06
C PRO A 171 -10.61 8.55 17.53
N THR A 172 -10.46 8.08 16.28
CA THR A 172 -11.48 7.27 15.59
C THR A 172 -11.26 5.77 15.78
N PRO A 173 -12.29 4.93 15.51
CA PRO A 173 -12.15 3.47 15.55
C PRO A 173 -11.48 2.88 14.28
N TYR A 174 -11.00 3.71 13.35
CA TYR A 174 -10.42 3.30 12.07
C TYR A 174 -8.92 3.53 12.01
N HIS A 175 -8.17 2.71 11.28
CA HIS A 175 -6.76 2.95 10.99
C HIS A 175 -6.61 4.09 9.98
N VAL A 176 -5.84 5.12 10.34
CA VAL A 176 -5.55 6.22 9.43
C VAL A 176 -4.21 5.98 8.75
N SER A 177 -4.22 5.80 7.43
CA SER A 177 -3.01 5.64 6.62
C SER A 177 -2.64 6.93 5.89
N LEU A 178 -1.35 7.24 5.88
CA LEU A 178 -0.76 8.43 5.29
C LEU A 178 0.26 8.00 4.23
N ALA A 179 0.20 8.58 3.04
CA ALA A 179 1.20 8.37 1.99
C ALA A 179 2.47 9.19 2.26
N ASN A 180 2.29 10.45 2.69
CA ASN A 180 3.35 11.38 3.07
C ASN A 180 2.76 12.53 3.89
N ILE A 181 3.64 13.41 4.36
CA ILE A 181 3.28 14.70 4.94
C ILE A 181 3.95 15.79 4.11
N ALA A 182 3.17 16.75 3.61
CA ALA A 182 3.65 17.82 2.74
C ALA A 182 3.48 19.22 3.35
N GLU A 183 4.20 20.20 2.80
CA GLU A 183 4.08 21.63 3.17
C GLU A 183 3.17 22.43 2.22
N ASP A 184 2.71 21.82 1.12
CA ASP A 184 1.87 22.47 0.11
C ASP A 184 0.51 21.76 -0.09
N PRO A 185 -0.54 22.50 -0.50
CA PRO A 185 -1.87 21.94 -0.75
C PRO A 185 -1.92 20.84 -1.82
N ALA A 186 -0.97 20.83 -2.77
CA ALA A 186 -0.93 19.84 -3.82
C ALA A 186 -0.26 18.51 -3.37
N GLY A 187 0.31 18.46 -2.17
CA GLY A 187 0.98 17.26 -1.63
C GLY A 187 2.31 16.91 -2.31
N LYS A 188 2.87 17.82 -3.12
CA LYS A 188 4.06 17.55 -3.95
C LYS A 188 5.38 17.84 -3.23
N LYS A 189 5.38 18.75 -2.27
CA LYS A 189 6.54 19.10 -1.44
C LYS A 189 6.50 18.30 -0.15
N ALA A 190 6.83 17.01 -0.25
CA ALA A 190 6.93 16.12 0.90
C ALA A 190 8.02 16.61 1.86
N ILE A 191 7.68 16.68 3.16
CA ILE A 191 8.57 17.08 4.26
C ILE A 191 8.75 15.99 5.30
N GLY A 192 7.93 14.93 5.23
CA GLY A 192 8.02 13.73 6.06
C GLY A 192 7.40 12.53 5.36
N ASP A 193 7.83 11.37 5.81
CA ASP A 193 7.33 10.09 5.31
C ASP A 193 5.89 9.83 5.76
N GLY A 194 5.24 8.90 5.08
CA GLY A 194 3.93 8.39 5.45
C GLY A 194 3.98 7.46 6.66
N GLY A 195 2.87 6.80 6.91
CA GLY A 195 2.76 5.85 8.01
C GLY A 195 1.31 5.49 8.31
N MET A 196 1.07 4.99 9.51
CA MET A 196 -0.27 4.61 9.96
C MET A 196 -0.46 4.98 11.42
N ILE A 197 -1.64 5.49 11.75
CA ILE A 197 -2.06 5.77 13.11
C ILE A 197 -3.18 4.80 13.46
N ALA A 198 -2.95 3.97 14.48
CA ALA A 198 -3.92 2.98 14.93
C ALA A 198 -5.19 3.64 15.52
N PRO A 199 -6.34 2.94 15.57
CA PRO A 199 -7.55 3.39 16.24
C PRO A 199 -7.30 3.79 17.70
N GLY A 200 -7.78 4.97 18.10
CA GLY A 200 -7.54 5.52 19.45
C GLY A 200 -6.06 5.80 19.78
N GLY A 201 -5.17 5.67 18.81
CA GLY A 201 -3.73 5.65 19.01
C GLY A 201 -3.02 6.94 18.63
N LYS A 202 -1.70 6.91 18.77
CA LYS A 202 -0.78 7.99 18.41
C LYS A 202 0.34 7.45 17.55
N ALA A 203 0.87 8.29 16.66
CA ALA A 203 2.10 7.97 15.93
C ALA A 203 2.98 9.20 15.77
N PHE A 204 4.29 8.99 15.90
CA PHE A 204 5.31 10.01 15.71
C PHE A 204 5.81 10.00 14.26
N PHE A 205 5.97 11.19 13.70
CA PHE A 205 6.50 11.42 12.36
C PHE A 205 7.68 12.39 12.45
N PRO A 206 8.91 11.93 12.14
CA PRO A 206 10.08 12.81 12.11
C PRO A 206 9.88 13.92 11.07
N LEU A 207 10.08 15.17 11.48
CA LEU A 207 10.05 16.32 10.57
C LEU A 207 11.21 17.27 10.87
N LYS A 208 11.91 17.67 9.82
CA LYS A 208 13.01 18.65 9.92
C LYS A 208 12.52 20.10 9.98
N LYS A 209 11.33 20.36 9.44
CA LYS A 209 10.71 21.68 9.41
C LYS A 209 9.56 21.73 10.40
N SER A 210 9.42 22.85 11.07
CA SER A 210 8.31 23.11 11.97
C SER A 210 7.34 24.06 11.26
N LEU A 211 6.12 23.60 11.02
CA LEU A 211 5.06 24.36 10.36
C LEU A 211 3.85 24.50 11.31
N SER A 212 3.06 25.55 11.16
CA SER A 212 1.76 25.73 11.81
C SER A 212 0.65 24.95 11.11
N THR A 213 0.83 24.65 9.82
CA THR A 213 -0.10 23.87 9.00
C THR A 213 0.70 22.89 8.14
N ILE A 214 0.21 21.67 8.08
CA ILE A 214 0.75 20.59 7.24
C ILE A 214 -0.35 20.07 6.32
N TYR A 215 0.04 19.32 5.29
CA TYR A 215 -0.87 18.67 4.35
C TYR A 215 -0.59 17.17 4.33
N PRO A 216 -1.09 16.39 5.30
CA PRO A 216 -0.93 14.95 5.31
C PRO A 216 -1.80 14.35 4.19
N SER A 217 -1.21 13.44 3.41
CA SER A 217 -1.90 12.79 2.29
C SER A 217 -2.56 11.51 2.76
N TYR A 218 -3.83 11.59 3.15
CA TYR A 218 -4.58 10.45 3.64
C TYR A 218 -4.95 9.49 2.49
N ILE A 219 -4.83 8.19 2.75
CA ILE A 219 -5.22 7.12 1.84
C ILE A 219 -6.56 6.55 2.30
N ASN A 220 -7.58 6.63 1.47
CA ASN A 220 -8.94 6.14 1.77
C ASN A 220 -9.10 4.63 1.48
N ASP A 221 -10.30 4.08 1.65
CA ASP A 221 -10.57 2.64 1.46
C ASP A 221 -10.33 2.17 0.02
N TYR A 222 -10.51 3.06 -0.95
CA TYR A 222 -10.31 2.79 -2.38
C TYR A 222 -8.86 3.00 -2.84
N GLY A 223 -7.94 3.33 -1.92
CA GLY A 223 -6.55 3.66 -2.25
C GLY A 223 -6.36 5.06 -2.83
N GLY A 224 -7.40 5.89 -2.87
CA GLY A 224 -7.33 7.29 -3.27
C GLY A 224 -6.57 8.12 -2.25
N ILE A 225 -5.72 9.02 -2.74
CA ILE A 225 -4.85 9.87 -1.92
C ILE A 225 -5.36 11.31 -1.95
N LYS A 226 -5.55 11.91 -0.77
CA LYS A 226 -6.00 13.30 -0.65
C LYS A 226 -5.17 14.08 0.37
N PRO A 227 -4.27 14.99 -0.07
CA PRO A 227 -3.67 15.98 0.80
C PRO A 227 -4.76 16.83 1.46
N THR A 228 -4.71 16.97 2.78
CA THR A 228 -5.72 17.73 3.54
C THR A 228 -5.04 18.69 4.49
N PRO A 229 -5.39 19.99 4.50
CA PRO A 229 -4.80 20.95 5.44
C PRO A 229 -5.12 20.55 6.89
N GLN A 230 -4.10 20.49 7.73
CA GLN A 230 -4.22 20.17 9.15
C GLN A 230 -3.42 21.17 9.99
N PRO A 231 -4.02 21.83 10.98
CA PRO A 231 -3.28 22.67 11.91
C PRO A 231 -2.41 21.81 12.83
N VAL A 232 -1.23 22.33 13.20
CA VAL A 232 -0.33 21.69 14.15
C VAL A 232 -0.28 22.52 15.42
N ALA A 233 -0.77 21.95 16.51
CA ALA A 233 -0.68 22.54 17.83
C ALA A 233 0.79 22.63 18.30
N PRO A 234 1.16 23.63 19.11
CA PRO A 234 2.52 23.77 19.65
C PRO A 234 2.92 22.62 20.59
#